data_AF-A0A846NIK9-F1
#
_entry.id   AF-A0A846NIK9-F1
#
_cell.length_a   1.000
_cell.length_b   1.000
_cell.length_c   1.000
_cell.angle_alpha   90.00
_cell.angle_beta   90.00
_cell.angle_gamma   90.00
#
_symmetry.space_group_name_H-M   'P 1'
#
loop_
_entity.id
_entity.type
_entity.pdbx_description
1 polymer ?
#
loop_
_entity_poly.entity_id
_entity_poly.type
_entity_poly.pdbx_seq_one_letter_code
_entity_poly.pdbx_strand_id
1 'polypeptide(L)'
;MEKAESLEKIEVSEAVASDVENIAVGVFSPLEGFMNREELEAVLHLMRLPSDLAWTIPVLLDVPKSTAGGLKEGEELALYFNGKPFALMRLEEKYSFDKDELASHTFGTSDLAHPGVAIVRGLEDVFLGGKIDLINTLRGPYDKYKLEPLETKVLFEEKGWKTVVGFQTRNPPHLG
;
A
#
# COMPACT_ATOMS: atom_id res chain seq x y z
N MET A 1 19.11 9.80 -4.45
CA MET A 1 19.84 8.97 -3.47
C MET A 1 20.38 9.81 -2.32
N GLU A 2 21.14 10.88 -2.58
CA GLU A 2 21.70 11.76 -1.51
C GLU A 2 20.64 12.30 -0.52
N LYS A 3 19.45 12.66 -0.99
CA LYS A 3 18.37 13.15 -0.13
C LYS A 3 17.94 12.12 0.92
N ALA A 4 17.70 10.88 0.50
CA ALA A 4 17.19 9.80 1.36
C ALA A 4 18.14 9.43 2.50
N GLU A 5 19.45 9.57 2.30
CA GLU A 5 20.45 9.23 3.32
C GLU A 5 20.44 10.17 4.53
N SER A 6 19.93 11.39 4.34
CA SER A 6 19.86 12.47 5.34
C SER A 6 18.52 12.55 6.09
N LEU A 7 17.51 11.80 5.66
CA LEU A 7 16.16 11.81 6.24
C LEU A 7 16.03 10.75 7.34
N GLU A 8 14.99 10.88 8.15
CA GLU A 8 14.56 9.82 9.07
C GLU A 8 14.19 8.56 8.28
N LYS A 9 14.65 7.42 8.79
CA LYS A 9 14.61 6.14 8.08
C LYS A 9 13.58 5.22 8.71
N ILE A 10 12.69 4.68 7.88
CA ILE A 10 11.73 3.66 8.29
C ILE A 10 12.01 2.41 7.46
N GLU A 11 12.50 1.36 8.11
CA GLU A 11 12.64 0.05 7.45
C GLU A 11 11.24 -0.57 7.32
N VAL A 12 10.89 -0.98 6.10
CA VAL A 12 9.59 -1.56 5.79
C VAL A 12 9.71 -3.06 5.48
N SER A 13 8.62 -3.79 5.69
CA SER A 13 8.52 -5.19 5.28
C SER A 13 8.43 -5.33 3.76
N GLU A 14 8.63 -6.53 3.25
CA GLU A 14 8.45 -6.82 1.81
C GLU A 14 7.01 -6.56 1.34
N ALA A 15 6.01 -6.83 2.20
CA ALA A 15 4.61 -6.54 1.90
C ALA A 15 4.38 -5.03 1.72
N VAL A 16 4.88 -4.22 2.65
CA VAL A 16 4.77 -2.76 2.57
C VAL A 16 5.57 -2.20 1.39
N ALA A 17 6.76 -2.75 1.09
CA ALA A 17 7.50 -2.39 -0.12
C ALA A 17 6.72 -2.71 -1.40
N SER A 18 5.98 -3.83 -1.42
CA SER A 18 5.10 -4.15 -2.54
C SER A 18 3.94 -3.15 -2.67
N ASP A 19 3.36 -2.71 -1.55
CA ASP A 19 2.29 -1.70 -1.57
C ASP A 19 2.80 -0.34 -2.04
N VAL A 20 3.99 0.09 -1.57
CA VAL A 20 4.68 1.30 -2.03
C VAL A 20 4.86 1.27 -3.55
N GLU A 21 5.35 0.16 -4.10
CA GLU A 21 5.53 0.04 -5.53
C GLU A 21 4.20 0.04 -6.29
N ASN A 22 3.18 -0.69 -5.81
CA ASN A 22 1.85 -0.73 -6.41
C ASN A 22 1.18 0.65 -6.47
N ILE A 23 1.32 1.46 -5.41
CA ILE A 23 0.88 2.85 -5.39
C ILE A 23 1.64 3.64 -6.45
N ALA A 24 2.97 3.62 -6.42
CA ALA A 24 3.80 4.46 -7.27
C ALA A 24 3.68 4.15 -8.78
N VAL A 25 3.51 2.89 -9.16
CA VAL A 25 3.32 2.49 -10.57
C VAL A 25 1.86 2.57 -11.03
N GLY A 26 0.96 3.01 -10.15
CA GLY A 26 -0.46 3.23 -10.46
C GLY A 26 -1.31 1.97 -10.51
N VAL A 27 -0.83 0.84 -9.96
CA VAL A 27 -1.66 -0.36 -9.73
C VAL A 27 -2.77 -0.03 -8.73
N PHE A 28 -2.47 0.80 -7.72
CA PHE A 28 -3.45 1.28 -6.74
C PHE A 28 -4.04 2.66 -7.08
N SER A 29 -4.01 3.07 -8.34
CA SER A 29 -4.65 4.33 -8.77
C SER A 29 -6.12 4.38 -8.31
N PRO A 30 -6.57 5.50 -7.69
CA PRO A 30 -5.96 6.83 -7.70
C PRO A 30 -5.05 7.14 -6.51
N LEU A 31 -4.73 6.17 -5.64
CA LEU A 31 -3.90 6.44 -4.47
C LEU A 31 -2.52 6.94 -4.89
N GLU A 32 -2.07 8.01 -4.24
CA GLU A 32 -0.72 8.60 -4.39
C GLU A 32 0.16 8.32 -3.17
N GLY A 33 -0.37 7.60 -2.17
CA GLY A 33 0.26 7.41 -0.87
C GLY A 33 -0.48 6.43 0.02
N PHE A 34 0.03 6.27 1.23
CA PHE A 34 -0.69 5.57 2.29
C PHE A 34 -1.84 6.43 2.80
N MET A 35 -2.96 5.78 3.13
CA MET A 35 -4.19 6.48 3.47
C MET A 35 -4.01 7.34 4.72
N ASN A 36 -4.61 8.53 4.69
CA ASN A 36 -4.83 9.34 5.89
C ASN A 36 -6.07 8.82 6.65
N ARG A 37 -6.41 9.44 7.80
CA ARG A 37 -7.55 9.00 8.61
C ARG A 37 -8.88 9.13 7.88
N GLU A 38 -9.11 10.25 7.19
CA GLU A 38 -10.35 10.49 6.45
C GLU A 38 -10.56 9.43 5.35
N GLU A 39 -9.51 9.11 4.59
CA GLU A 39 -9.54 8.09 3.56
C GLU A 39 -9.79 6.71 4.15
N LEU A 40 -9.15 6.37 5.28
CA LEU A 40 -9.39 5.11 5.98
C LEU A 40 -10.86 4.99 6.42
N GLU A 41 -11.39 5.99 7.11
CA GLU A 41 -12.78 5.98 7.60
C GLU A 41 -13.78 5.88 6.43
N ALA A 42 -13.56 6.62 5.36
CA ALA A 42 -14.39 6.53 4.15
C ALA A 42 -14.35 5.14 3.53
N VAL A 43 -13.18 4.52 3.42
CA VAL A 43 -13.03 3.16 2.88
C VAL A 43 -13.72 2.13 3.77
N LEU A 44 -13.58 2.23 5.10
CA LEU A 44 -14.19 1.27 6.02
C LEU A 44 -15.71 1.35 6.08
N HIS A 45 -16.28 2.55 6.06
CA HIS A 45 -17.72 2.74 6.28
C HIS A 45 -18.52 2.92 4.99
N LEU A 46 -17.89 3.42 3.93
CA LEU A 46 -18.56 3.75 2.66
C LEU A 46 -18.05 2.90 1.50
N MET A 47 -16.99 2.11 1.69
CA MET A 47 -16.34 1.32 0.63
C MET A 47 -15.93 2.19 -0.57
N ARG A 48 -15.56 3.44 -0.29
CA ARG A 48 -15.24 4.48 -1.26
C ARG A 48 -14.17 5.40 -0.71
N LEU A 49 -13.35 5.93 -1.60
CA LEU A 49 -12.50 7.08 -1.28
C LEU A 49 -13.34 8.35 -1.11
N PRO A 50 -12.83 9.39 -0.44
CA PRO A 50 -13.49 10.69 -0.36
C PRO A 50 -13.87 11.29 -1.73
N SER A 51 -13.17 10.89 -2.79
CA SER A 51 -13.48 11.25 -4.18
C SER A 51 -14.67 10.50 -4.80
N ASP A 52 -15.42 9.73 -4.01
CA ASP A 52 -16.53 8.85 -4.45
C ASP A 52 -16.11 7.70 -5.40
N LEU A 53 -14.80 7.41 -5.50
CA LEU A 53 -14.31 6.25 -6.23
C LEU A 53 -14.41 4.99 -5.36
N ALA A 54 -14.94 3.90 -5.93
CA ALA A 54 -15.07 2.63 -5.22
C ALA A 54 -13.69 2.10 -4.79
N TRP A 55 -13.53 1.84 -3.50
CA TRP A 55 -12.30 1.33 -2.90
C TRP A 55 -12.61 0.68 -1.56
N THR A 56 -12.28 -0.59 -1.39
CA THR A 56 -12.84 -1.39 -0.29
C THR A 56 -11.79 -1.96 0.67
N ILE A 57 -10.50 -1.76 0.40
CA ILE A 57 -9.41 -2.36 1.18
C ILE A 57 -8.45 -1.25 1.64
N PRO A 58 -8.26 -1.05 2.95
CA PRO A 58 -7.30 -0.08 3.46
C PRO A 58 -5.87 -0.34 2.98
N VAL A 59 -5.12 0.71 2.66
CA VAL A 59 -3.69 0.66 2.33
C VAL A 59 -2.95 1.55 3.32
N LEU A 60 -2.31 0.93 4.30
CA LEU A 60 -1.81 1.57 5.52
C LEU A 60 -0.32 1.30 5.73
N LEU A 61 0.37 2.28 6.30
CA LEU A 61 1.72 2.12 6.85
C LEU A 61 1.67 2.33 8.35
N ASP A 62 2.00 1.29 9.11
CA ASP A 62 2.04 1.33 10.57
C ASP A 62 3.48 1.38 11.09
N VAL A 63 3.68 2.08 12.22
CA VAL A 63 4.95 2.17 12.92
C VAL A 63 4.74 2.16 14.44
N PRO A 64 5.75 1.71 15.22
CA PRO A 64 5.68 1.78 16.68
C PRO A 64 5.54 3.23 17.16
N LYS A 65 4.88 3.43 18.31
CA LYS A 65 4.76 4.76 18.95
C LYS A 65 6.12 5.44 19.18
N SER A 66 7.16 4.66 19.49
CA SER A 66 8.52 5.17 19.69
C SER A 66 9.08 5.81 18.41
N THR A 67 8.80 5.21 17.25
CA THR A 67 9.19 5.74 15.95
C THR A 67 8.36 6.97 15.63
N ALA A 68 7.04 6.88 15.71
CA ALA A 68 6.12 7.99 15.43
C ALA A 68 6.37 9.25 16.28
N GLY A 69 6.86 9.09 17.52
CA GLY A 69 7.15 10.20 18.43
C GLY A 69 8.29 11.11 17.97
N GLY A 70 9.23 10.59 17.17
CA GLY A 70 10.32 11.37 16.58
C GLY A 70 9.93 12.13 15.31
N LEU A 71 8.86 11.68 14.65
CA LEU A 71 8.42 12.22 13.36
C LEU A 71 7.57 13.50 13.52
N LYS A 72 7.52 14.32 12.49
CA LYS A 72 6.72 15.55 12.38
C LYS A 72 5.92 15.53 11.09
N GLU A 73 4.62 15.80 11.21
CA GLU A 73 3.77 15.99 10.03
C GLU A 73 4.30 17.15 9.17
N GLY A 74 4.24 16.97 7.85
CA GLY A 74 4.79 17.86 6.84
C GLY A 74 6.26 17.59 6.48
N GLU A 75 6.97 16.73 7.21
CA GLU A 75 8.35 16.34 6.87
C GLU A 75 8.39 15.24 5.80
N GLU A 76 9.59 15.02 5.24
CA GLU A 76 9.84 13.94 4.30
C GLU A 76 10.67 12.84 4.98
N LEU A 77 10.27 11.60 4.75
CA LEU A 77 10.83 10.39 5.32
C LEU A 77 11.41 9.52 4.21
N ALA A 78 12.42 8.72 4.53
CA ALA A 78 12.92 7.71 3.63
C ALA A 78 12.43 6.33 4.07
N LEU A 79 11.67 5.66 3.22
CA LEU A 79 11.30 4.26 3.38
C LEU A 79 12.44 3.40 2.85
N TYR A 80 12.94 2.50 3.68
CA TYR A 80 14.04 1.59 3.37
C TYR A 80 13.53 0.16 3.29
N PHE A 81 14.08 -0.61 2.35
CA PHE A 81 13.81 -2.04 2.23
C PHE A 81 15.12 -2.79 2.04
N ASN A 82 15.37 -3.80 2.87
CA ASN A 82 16.62 -4.54 2.93
C ASN A 82 17.85 -3.63 3.03
N GLY A 83 17.75 -2.60 3.88
CA GLY A 83 18.83 -1.65 4.14
C GLY A 83 19.16 -0.71 2.98
N LYS A 84 18.31 -0.61 1.95
CA LYS A 84 18.47 0.32 0.83
C LYS A 84 17.31 1.32 0.78
N PRO A 85 17.54 2.59 0.38
CA PRO A 85 16.45 3.53 0.14
C PRO A 85 15.49 2.94 -0.91
N PHE A 86 14.20 2.93 -0.63
CA PHE A 86 13.19 2.31 -1.48
C PHE A 86 12.19 3.33 -2.02
N ALA A 87 11.70 4.21 -1.17
CA ALA A 87 10.85 5.34 -1.54
C ALA A 87 11.07 6.53 -0.60
N LEU A 88 10.63 7.70 -1.03
CA LEU A 88 10.40 8.84 -0.15
C LEU A 88 8.92 8.87 0.21
N MET A 89 8.60 9.34 1.41
CA MET A 89 7.24 9.60 1.84
C MET A 89 7.16 11.01 2.40
N ARG A 90 6.24 11.82 1.88
CA ARG A 90 5.87 13.08 2.53
C ARG A 90 4.80 12.75 3.56
N LEU A 91 5.15 12.84 4.84
CA LEU A 91 4.23 12.56 5.93
C LEU A 91 3.19 13.68 6.03
N GLU A 92 1.91 13.35 5.86
CA GLU A 92 0.81 14.33 5.93
C GLU A 92 0.07 14.22 7.26
N GLU A 93 -0.15 13.01 7.77
CA GLU A 93 -0.86 12.77 9.02
C GLU A 93 -0.28 11.58 9.78
N LYS A 94 -0.27 11.66 11.11
CA LYS A 94 -0.06 10.52 12.00
C LYS A 94 -1.28 10.28 12.86
N TYR A 95 -1.79 9.06 12.87
CA TYR A 95 -3.01 8.76 13.61
C TYR A 95 -3.02 7.35 14.19
N SER A 96 -3.80 7.15 15.24
CA SER A 96 -4.15 5.81 15.74
C SER A 96 -5.57 5.46 15.32
N PHE A 97 -5.84 4.16 15.21
CA PHE A 97 -7.14 3.63 14.84
C PHE A 97 -7.43 2.34 15.62
N ASP A 98 -8.72 2.02 15.84
CA ASP A 98 -9.12 0.80 16.52
C ASP A 98 -8.92 -0.42 15.60
N LYS A 99 -8.09 -1.38 16.03
CA LYS A 99 -7.74 -2.56 15.23
C LYS A 99 -8.90 -3.55 15.10
N ASP A 100 -9.83 -3.58 16.06
CA ASP A 100 -11.04 -4.43 16.02
C ASP A 100 -12.01 -3.88 14.98
N GLU A 101 -12.19 -2.56 14.98
CA GLU A 101 -12.99 -1.85 13.99
C GLU A 101 -12.43 -2.03 12.59
N LEU A 102 -11.11 -1.81 12.41
CA LEU A 102 -10.40 -2.02 11.15
C LEU A 102 -10.59 -3.45 10.63
N ALA A 103 -10.40 -4.46 11.49
CA ALA A 103 -10.54 -5.86 11.10
C ALA A 103 -11.98 -6.23 10.74
N SER A 104 -12.94 -5.85 11.59
CA SER A 104 -14.36 -6.19 11.39
C SER A 104 -14.96 -5.54 10.16
N HIS A 105 -14.62 -4.27 9.86
CA HIS A 105 -15.11 -3.59 8.67
C HIS A 105 -14.43 -4.08 7.39
N THR A 106 -13.13 -4.44 7.45
CA THR A 106 -12.41 -4.93 6.26
C THR A 106 -12.77 -6.38 5.91
N PHE A 107 -12.90 -7.25 6.90
CA PHE A 107 -13.08 -8.70 6.69
C PHE A 107 -14.46 -9.23 7.05
N GLY A 108 -15.35 -8.41 7.60
CA GLY A 108 -16.65 -8.83 8.11
C GLY A 108 -16.58 -9.69 9.39
N THR A 109 -15.41 -9.81 10.01
CA THR A 109 -15.17 -10.60 11.22
C THR A 109 -13.99 -10.05 12.03
N SER A 110 -13.99 -10.28 13.33
CA SER A 110 -12.87 -9.99 14.24
C SER A 110 -12.23 -11.27 14.81
N ASP A 111 -12.52 -12.43 14.22
CA ASP A 111 -11.96 -13.72 14.63
C ASP A 111 -10.47 -13.82 14.28
N LEU A 112 -9.63 -14.03 15.29
CA LEU A 112 -8.18 -14.20 15.16
C LEU A 112 -7.77 -15.41 14.32
N ALA A 113 -8.66 -16.40 14.11
CA ALA A 113 -8.41 -17.50 13.20
C ALA A 113 -8.39 -17.06 11.72
N HIS A 114 -8.97 -15.91 11.39
CA HIS A 114 -8.92 -15.35 10.03
C HIS A 114 -7.53 -14.70 9.78
N PRO A 115 -6.79 -15.11 8.72
CA PRO A 115 -5.43 -14.61 8.49
C PRO A 115 -5.33 -13.08 8.37
N GLY A 116 -6.30 -12.45 7.69
CA GLY A 116 -6.34 -10.99 7.57
C GLY A 116 -6.57 -10.28 8.91
N VAL A 117 -7.37 -10.87 9.80
CA VAL A 117 -7.61 -10.30 11.14
C VAL A 117 -6.35 -10.44 11.97
N ALA A 118 -5.67 -11.60 11.92
CA ALA A 118 -4.41 -11.80 12.61
C ALA A 118 -3.33 -10.79 12.16
N ILE A 119 -3.27 -10.46 10.86
CA ILE A 119 -2.39 -9.41 10.34
C ILE A 119 -2.77 -8.05 10.94
N VAL A 120 -4.03 -7.62 10.84
CA VAL A 120 -4.48 -6.32 11.38
C VAL A 120 -4.20 -6.19 12.88
N ARG A 121 -4.36 -7.27 13.62
CA ARG A 121 -4.09 -7.33 15.06
C ARG A 121 -2.60 -7.23 15.40
N GLY A 122 -1.74 -7.68 14.50
CA GLY A 122 -0.29 -7.59 14.62
C GLY A 122 0.32 -6.28 14.16
N LEU A 123 -0.46 -5.37 13.56
CA LEU A 123 0.00 -4.03 13.18
C LEU A 123 0.44 -3.25 14.42
N GLU A 124 1.28 -2.25 14.22
CA GLU A 124 1.67 -1.27 15.21
C GLU A 124 0.54 -0.26 15.52
N ASP A 125 0.78 0.64 16.46
CA ASP A 125 -0.26 1.50 17.03
C ASP A 125 -0.47 2.84 16.32
N VAL A 126 0.47 3.25 15.46
CA VAL A 126 0.41 4.54 14.77
C VAL A 126 0.53 4.32 13.27
N PHE A 127 -0.45 4.82 12.53
CA PHE A 127 -0.46 4.85 11.08
C PHE A 127 0.08 6.18 10.56
N LEU A 128 0.79 6.10 9.45
CA LEU A 128 1.36 7.22 8.72
C LEU A 128 0.61 7.37 7.40
N GLY A 129 -0.09 8.49 7.22
CA GLY A 129 -0.73 8.87 5.96
C GLY A 129 0.13 9.87 5.19
N GLY A 130 0.17 9.74 3.87
CA GLY A 130 0.86 10.69 3.02
C GLY A 130 1.44 10.11 1.74
N LYS A 131 1.84 11.02 0.85
CA LYS A 131 2.26 10.71 -0.52
C LYS A 131 3.62 10.04 -0.58
N ILE A 132 3.82 9.20 -1.58
CA ILE A 132 5.06 8.47 -1.80
C ILE A 132 5.66 8.75 -3.16
N ASP A 133 7.00 8.73 -3.22
CA ASP A 133 7.78 8.82 -4.45
C ASP A 133 8.77 7.64 -4.50
N LEU A 134 8.62 6.78 -5.50
CA LEU A 134 9.45 5.58 -5.63
C LEU A 134 10.90 5.92 -6.00
N ILE A 135 11.86 5.29 -5.32
CA ILE A 135 13.30 5.38 -5.66
C ILE A 135 13.75 4.10 -6.35
N ASN A 136 13.36 2.92 -5.84
CA ASN A 136 13.76 1.61 -6.32
C ASN A 136 12.56 0.68 -6.45
N THR A 137 12.64 -0.29 -7.35
CA THR A 137 11.62 -1.31 -7.57
C THR A 137 12.01 -2.63 -6.92
N LEU A 138 11.03 -3.44 -6.53
CA LEU A 138 11.27 -4.82 -6.14
C LEU A 138 11.76 -5.63 -7.34
N ARG A 139 12.74 -6.50 -7.09
CA ARG A 139 13.32 -7.40 -8.09
C ARG A 139 13.04 -8.84 -7.71
N GLY A 140 12.54 -9.62 -8.67
CA GLY A 140 12.25 -11.03 -8.49
C GLY A 140 12.57 -11.86 -9.74
N PRO A 141 12.55 -13.20 -9.62
CA PRO A 141 12.83 -14.10 -10.74
C PRO A 141 11.80 -14.03 -11.87
N TYR A 142 10.67 -13.35 -11.64
CA TYR A 142 9.53 -13.25 -12.55
C TYR A 142 9.29 -11.83 -13.08
N ASP A 143 10.25 -10.91 -12.93
CA ASP A 143 10.12 -9.50 -13.34
C ASP A 143 9.66 -9.34 -14.80
N LYS A 144 10.07 -10.24 -15.70
CA LYS A 144 9.61 -10.24 -17.11
C LYS A 144 8.10 -10.38 -17.31
N TYR A 145 7.36 -10.81 -16.28
CA TYR A 145 5.91 -10.96 -16.30
C TYR A 145 5.18 -9.86 -15.50
N LYS A 146 5.92 -9.02 -14.79
CA LYS A 146 5.40 -7.95 -13.93
C LYS A 146 5.27 -6.67 -14.75
N LEU A 147 4.26 -6.62 -15.61
CA LEU A 147 3.95 -5.43 -16.40
C LEU A 147 3.21 -4.40 -15.55
N GLU A 148 3.65 -3.15 -15.62
CA GLU A 148 2.94 -2.02 -15.03
C GLU A 148 1.60 -1.79 -15.75
N PRO A 149 0.62 -1.12 -15.12
CA PRO A 149 -0.66 -0.82 -15.76
C PRO A 149 -0.52 -0.07 -17.10
N LEU A 150 0.45 0.84 -17.22
CA LEU A 150 0.72 1.56 -18.46
C LEU A 150 1.26 0.62 -19.55
N GLU A 151 2.26 -0.19 -19.22
CA GLU A 151 2.84 -1.17 -20.15
C GLU A 151 1.79 -2.17 -20.63
N THR A 152 0.91 -2.61 -19.73
CA THR A 152 -0.19 -3.52 -20.03
C THR A 152 -1.19 -2.89 -21.01
N LYS A 153 -1.53 -1.61 -20.84
CA LYS A 153 -2.39 -0.87 -21.79
C LYS A 153 -1.75 -0.75 -23.17
N VAL A 154 -0.46 -0.39 -23.23
CA VAL A 154 0.30 -0.33 -24.50
C VAL A 154 0.29 -1.68 -25.20
N LEU A 155 0.52 -2.78 -24.46
CA LEU A 155 0.46 -4.13 -25.01
C LEU A 155 -0.92 -4.45 -25.60
N PHE A 156 -2.02 -4.06 -24.94
CA PHE A 156 -3.37 -4.30 -25.47
C PHE A 156 -3.60 -3.57 -26.80
N GLU A 157 -3.13 -2.33 -26.89
CA GLU A 157 -3.20 -1.51 -28.11
C GLU A 157 -2.37 -2.12 -29.25
N GLU A 158 -1.12 -2.50 -28.98
CA GLU A 158 -0.24 -3.16 -29.95
C GLU A 158 -0.82 -4.49 -30.47
N LYS A 159 -1.54 -5.23 -29.61
CA LYS A 159 -2.22 -6.47 -30.00
C LYS A 159 -3.56 -6.24 -30.69
N GLY A 160 -4.06 -5.00 -30.74
CA GLY A 160 -5.35 -4.66 -31.31
C GLY A 160 -6.54 -5.23 -30.53
N TRP A 161 -6.36 -5.53 -29.23
CA TRP A 161 -7.41 -6.09 -28.40
C TRP A 161 -8.45 -5.03 -28.02
N LYS A 162 -9.72 -5.30 -28.34
CA LYS A 162 -10.84 -4.41 -28.01
C LYS A 162 -11.57 -4.80 -26.73
N THR A 163 -11.39 -6.04 -26.29
CA THR A 163 -12.02 -6.59 -25.09
C THR A 163 -10.99 -7.42 -24.35
N VAL A 164 -10.80 -7.12 -23.08
CA VAL A 164 -9.85 -7.78 -22.19
C VAL A 164 -10.59 -8.26 -20.96
N VAL A 165 -10.32 -9.48 -20.52
CA VAL A 165 -10.88 -10.08 -19.30
C VAL A 165 -9.75 -10.30 -18.31
N GLY A 166 -9.90 -9.76 -17.09
CA GLY A 166 -8.98 -10.03 -15.99
C GLY A 166 -9.36 -11.31 -15.26
N PHE A 167 -8.42 -12.23 -15.09
CA PHE A 167 -8.58 -13.42 -14.28
C PHE A 167 -7.53 -13.42 -13.18
N GLN A 168 -7.97 -13.27 -11.93
CA GLN A 168 -7.09 -13.29 -10.76
C GLN A 168 -7.06 -14.69 -10.15
N THR A 169 -5.85 -15.19 -9.88
CA THR A 169 -5.67 -16.46 -9.17
C THR A 169 -4.47 -16.41 -8.23
N ARG A 170 -4.59 -17.13 -7.11
CA ARG A 170 -3.46 -17.48 -6.24
C ARG A 170 -3.16 -18.99 -6.24
N ASN A 171 -3.95 -19.76 -7.00
CA ASN A 171 -3.87 -21.21 -7.09
C ASN A 171 -3.40 -21.63 -8.49
N PRO A 172 -2.75 -22.80 -8.62
CA PRO A 172 -2.43 -23.37 -9.93
C PRO A 172 -3.71 -23.52 -10.79
N PRO A 173 -3.68 -23.08 -12.06
CA PRO A 173 -4.81 -23.24 -12.96
C PRO A 173 -5.07 -24.72 -13.23
N HIS A 174 -6.35 -25.08 -13.30
CA HIS A 174 -6.85 -26.42 -13.64
C HIS A 174 -8.07 -26.28 -14.54
N LEU A 175 -8.65 -27.39 -15.01
CA LEU A 175 -9.71 -27.41 -16.04
C LEU A 175 -11.09 -26.86 -15.58
N GLY A 176 -11.16 -26.20 -14.42
CA GLY A 176 -12.40 -25.71 -13.80
C GLY A 176 -12.84 -24.33 -14.28
#